data_AF-A0A519KXL0-F1
#
_entry.id   AF-A0A519KXL0-F1
#
_cell.length_a   1.000
_cell.length_b   1.000
_cell.length_c   1.000
_cell.angle_alpha   90.00
_cell.angle_beta   90.00
_cell.angle_gamma   90.00
#
_symmetry.space_group_name_H-M   'P 1'
#
loop_
_entity.id
_entity.type
_entity.pdbx_description
1 polymer ?
#
loop_
_entity_poly.entity_id
_entity_poly.type
_entity_poly.pdbx_seq_one_letter_code
_entity_poly.pdbx_strand_id
1 'polypeptide(L)' 'MKKLFLSAVAIVAIAIASNTSVQAQEKTKMVGGAAMYPSKDIVDNAVNSKDHTTLV' A
#
# COMPACT_ATOMS: atom_id res chain seq x y z
N MET A 1 25.03 36.51 -2.71
CA MET A 1 25.53 35.12 -2.59
C MET A 1 24.76 34.30 -1.56
N LYS A 2 24.56 34.77 -0.31
CA LYS A 2 23.83 34.01 0.73
C LYS A 2 22.36 33.68 0.37
N LYS A 3 21.64 34.62 -0.27
CA LYS A 3 20.25 34.42 -0.72
C LYS A 3 20.12 33.40 -1.85
N LEU A 4 21.15 33.29 -2.71
CA LEU A 4 21.20 32.32 -3.80
C LEU A 4 21.47 30.90 -3.26
N PHE A 5 22.34 30.80 -2.25
CA PHE A 5 22.57 29.55 -1.51
C PHE A 5 21.32 29.08 -0.77
N LEU A 6 20.59 29.97 -0.08
CA LEU A 6 19.32 29.61 0.57
C LEU A 6 18.28 29.11 -0.43
N SER A 7 18.19 29.74 -1.61
CA SER A 7 17.22 29.34 -2.63
C SER A 7 17.56 27.97 -3.24
N ALA A 8 18.84 27.64 -3.41
CA ALA A 8 19.26 26.33 -3.90
C ALA A 8 18.93 25.20 -2.89
N VAL A 9 19.12 25.45 -1.59
CA VAL A 9 18.78 24.48 -0.53
C VAL A 9 17.28 24.21 -0.48
N ALA A 10 16.45 25.25 -0.67
CA ALA A 10 15.00 25.09 -0.69
C ALA A 10 14.50 24.22 -1.85
N ILE A 11 15.10 24.35 -3.04
CA ILE A 11 14.74 23.54 -4.23
C ILE A 11 15.09 22.06 -4.00
N VAL A 12 16.25 21.79 -3.42
CA VAL A 12 16.67 20.42 -3.10
C VAL A 12 15.74 19.78 -2.06
N ALA A 13 15.33 20.53 -1.02
CA ALA A 13 14.40 20.03 0.00
C ALA A 13 13.03 19.63 -0.58
N ILE A 14 12.51 20.42 -1.53
CA ILE A 14 11.23 20.13 -2.20
C ILE A 14 11.31 18.88 -3.07
N ALA A 15 12.42 18.67 -3.78
CA ALA A 15 12.64 17.49 -4.62
C ALA A 15 12.72 16.19 -3.81
N ILE A 16 13.23 16.24 -2.58
CA ILE A 16 13.29 15.08 -1.68
C ILE A 16 11.89 14.75 -1.14
N ALA A 17 11.12 15.78 -0.78
CA ALA A 17 9.77 15.63 -0.21
C ALA A 17 8.72 15.09 -1.21
N SER A 18 8.97 15.14 -2.53
CA SER A 18 7.98 14.73 -3.55
C SER A 18 7.85 13.21 -3.70
N ASN A 19 8.71 12.41 -3.05
CA ASN A 19 8.74 10.95 -3.24
C ASN A 19 7.84 10.17 -2.27
N THR A 20 6.97 10.83 -1.50
CA THR A 20 6.03 10.13 -0.62
C THR A 20 4.83 9.62 -1.42
N SER A 21 4.91 8.39 -1.91
CA SER A 21 3.74 7.67 -2.44
C SER A 21 2.83 7.28 -1.28
N VAL A 22 1.64 7.89 -1.20
CA VAL A 22 0.61 7.48 -0.24
C VAL A 22 0.00 6.16 -0.73
N GLN A 23 0.45 5.05 -0.17
CA GLN A 23 -0.16 3.74 -0.39
C GLN A 23 -1.49 3.70 0.39
N ALA A 24 -2.62 3.62 -0.32
CA ALA A 24 -3.92 3.46 0.32
C ALA A 24 -3.96 2.11 1.04
N GLN A 25 -4.20 2.12 2.35
CA GLN A 25 -4.28 0.90 3.14
C GLN A 25 -5.48 0.05 2.68
N GLU A 26 -5.21 -1.17 2.24
CA GLU A 26 -6.26 -2.07 1.78
C GLU A 26 -7.23 -2.40 2.92
N LYS A 27 -8.53 -2.21 2.67
CA LYS A 27 -9.58 -2.61 3.60
C LYS A 27 -9.76 -4.12 3.54
N THR A 28 -9.00 -4.82 4.37
CA THR A 28 -9.13 -6.26 4.55
C THR A 28 -10.53 -6.58 5.10
N LYS A 29 -11.22 -7.55 4.50
CA LYS A 29 -12.51 -8.04 5.00
C LYS A 29 -12.34 -9.38 5.69
N MET A 30 -13.19 -9.67 6.67
CA MET A 30 -13.26 -11.00 7.28
C MET A 30 -14.40 -11.78 6.63
N VAL A 31 -14.11 -12.99 6.14
CA VAL A 31 -15.10 -13.93 5.58
C VAL A 31 -14.84 -15.29 6.21
N GLY A 32 -15.86 -15.88 6.86
CA GLY A 32 -15.72 -17.17 7.54
C GLY A 32 -14.65 -17.20 8.64
N GLY A 33 -14.24 -16.05 9.18
CA GLY A 33 -13.15 -15.94 10.14
C GLY A 33 -11.74 -15.81 9.52
N ALA A 34 -11.62 -15.83 8.20
CA ALA A 34 -10.36 -15.60 7.47
C ALA A 34 -10.31 -14.18 6.88
N ALA A 35 -9.10 -13.62 6.79
CA ALA A 35 -8.85 -12.34 6.15
C ALA A 35 -8.82 -12.48 4.62
N MET A 36 -9.59 -11.65 3.93
CA MET A 36 -9.67 -11.56 2.47
C MET A 36 -9.16 -10.19 2.03
N TYR A 37 -8.14 -10.20 1.18
CA TYR A 37 -7.47 -9.00 0.67
C TYR A 37 -8.03 -8.59 -0.70
N PRO A 38 -8.40 -7.31 -0.89
CA PRO A 38 -8.90 -6.82 -2.17
C PRO A 38 -7.88 -6.91 -3.33
N SER A 39 -6.58 -6.90 -3.03
CA SER A 39 -5.52 -7.08 -4.05
C SER A 39 -5.34 -8.50 -4.54
N LYS A 40 -5.93 -9.48 -3.87
CA LYS A 40 -5.84 -10.90 -4.20
C LYS A 40 -7.15 -11.36 -4.82
N ASP A 41 -7.07 -12.32 -5.74
CA ASP A 41 -8.28 -12.98 -6.23
C ASP A 41 -8.85 -13.97 -5.19
N ILE A 42 -9.96 -14.61 -5.51
CA ILE A 42 -10.63 -15.55 -4.59
C ILE A 42 -9.76 -16.80 -4.32
N VAL A 43 -8.96 -17.22 -5.30
CA VAL A 43 -8.14 -18.43 -5.22
C VAL A 43 -6.94 -18.16 -4.32
N ASP A 44 -6.22 -17.07 -4.55
CA ASP A 44 -5.06 -16.65 -3.75
C ASP A 44 -5.42 -16.37 -2.30
N ASN A 45 -6.62 -15.84 -2.05
CA ASN A 45 -7.11 -15.64 -0.69
C ASN A 45 -7.48 -16.97 0.01
N ALA A 46 -7.89 -18.00 -0.75
CA ALA A 46 -8.40 -19.27 -0.20
C ALA A 46 -7.43 -20.44 -0.29
N VAL A 47 -6.33 -20.35 -1.04
CA VAL A 47 -5.44 -21.49 -1.36
C VAL A 47 -4.82 -22.15 -0.12
N ASN A 48 -4.63 -21.40 0.97
CA ASN A 48 -4.13 -21.89 2.26
C ASN A 48 -5.23 -21.99 3.33
N SER A 49 -6.51 -21.94 2.95
CA SER A 49 -7.62 -22.16 3.88
C SER A 49 -7.54 -23.57 4.45
N LYS A 50 -7.70 -23.69 5.78
CA LYS A 50 -7.82 -25.00 6.45
C LYS A 50 -9.10 -25.72 6.04
N ASP A 51 -10.12 -24.94 5.72
CA ASP A 51 -11.41 -25.42 5.29
C ASP A 51 -11.37 -25.52 3.75
N HIS A 52 -10.97 -26.69 3.26
CA HIS A 52 -10.96 -27.02 1.83
C HIS A 52 -12.36 -27.46 1.37
N THR A 53 -13.33 -26.55 1.49
CA THR A 53 -14.68 -26.75 0.96
C THR A 53 -14.79 -26.15 -0.44
N THR A 54 -15.55 -26.81 -1.33
CA THR A 54 -15.76 -26.33 -2.70
C THR A 54 -16.88 -25.30 -2.72
N LEU A 55 -16.57 -24.07 -3.10
CA LEU A 55 -17.58 -23.05 -3.38
C LEU A 55 -18.10 -23.28 -4.80
N VAL A 56 -19.40 -23.58 -4.95
CA VAL A 56 -20.09 -23.72 -6.26
C VAL A 56 -20.55 -22.39 -6.82
#